data_AF-A0A6J8AK90-F1
#
_entry.id   AF-A0A6J8AK90-F1
#
_cell.length_a   1.000
_cell.length_b   1.000
_cell.length_c   1.000
_cell.angle_alpha   90.00
_cell.angle_beta   90.00
_cell.angle_gamma   90.00
#
_symmetry.space_group_name_H-M   'P 1'
#
loop_
_entity.id
_entity.type
_entity.pdbx_description
1 polymer ?
#
loop_
_entity_poly.entity_id
_entity_poly.type
_entity_poly.pdbx_seq_one_letter_code
_entity_poly.pdbx_strand_id
1 'polypeptide(L)'
;MQNPSTKKTSQRQCQFLEEEVCSSFNLPSYEKSHTVLIRDGMGIIQSMDAKKCSTFGDIVQSYLKILLSCFFNAGTVIFDVFDRYDIKNSIKSAEILRRTLSFGAQKVYQVIAGRAIPDWKKFLCNAENKQSLIRLLGEYCERYFKESPLEGDAVLFLVGVFSNPEVVKKISCNGVSNSVDLYSTQEEADTRILLHSLYADNQIFSNRTKGRIVVQSSDTDVLVLCVHYFPKLANTELWFQTGSVSNLKDGRRFLPVHEICRSLGPLICNLLPASHTLTGCDTNSSFFGLVKKSMFKLLQRDAEKFPTAVNNGRAFVASLYDPKGKFRNLNDDLNKLRVKFATTKDANLVRIPPCENSFLQHILRAMLQTQVWMSCHIAKPAIILPKDSG
;
A
#
# COMPACT_ATOMS: atom_id res chain seq x y z
N MET A 1 -27.27 -16.71 -14.85
CA MET A 1 -26.31 -16.37 -13.78
C MET A 1 -25.65 -15.05 -14.13
N GLN A 2 -26.19 -13.94 -13.60
CA GLN A 2 -25.61 -12.61 -13.78
C GLN A 2 -24.42 -12.48 -12.83
N ASN A 3 -23.24 -12.19 -13.37
CA ASN A 3 -22.07 -11.82 -12.57
C ASN A 3 -22.43 -10.62 -11.70
N PRO A 4 -22.28 -10.68 -10.37
CA PRO A 4 -22.49 -9.52 -9.53
C PRO A 4 -21.47 -8.45 -9.90
N SER A 5 -21.96 -7.33 -10.42
CA SER A 5 -21.17 -6.15 -10.72
C SER A 5 -20.67 -5.52 -9.41
N THR A 6 -19.52 -5.98 -8.93
CA THR A 6 -18.80 -5.29 -7.85
C THR A 6 -18.23 -3.99 -8.43
N LYS A 7 -18.89 -2.87 -8.11
CA LYS A 7 -18.38 -1.52 -8.36
C LYS A 7 -16.91 -1.44 -7.93
N LYS A 8 -16.06 -0.92 -8.81
CA LYS A 8 -14.70 -0.48 -8.48
C LYS A 8 -14.75 0.41 -7.24
N THR A 9 -14.17 -0.04 -6.14
CA THR A 9 -13.98 0.77 -4.94
C THR A 9 -12.79 1.69 -5.17
N SER A 10 -12.92 2.64 -6.11
CA SER A 10 -11.90 3.64 -6.42
C SER A 10 -11.87 4.74 -5.36
N GLN A 11 -10.68 5.05 -4.87
CA GLN A 11 -10.27 6.35 -4.26
C GLN A 11 -10.84 6.80 -2.91
N ARG A 12 -11.75 6.07 -2.24
CA ARG A 12 -12.26 6.47 -0.90
C ARG A 12 -12.10 5.39 0.16
N GLN A 13 -10.98 4.69 0.14
CA GLN A 13 -10.67 3.72 1.18
C GLN A 13 -9.89 4.48 2.27
N CYS A 14 -10.43 4.49 3.49
CA CYS A 14 -9.86 5.16 4.68
C CYS A 14 -9.83 6.70 4.75
N GLN A 15 -10.81 7.40 4.15
CA GLN A 15 -11.08 8.81 4.53
C GLN A 15 -11.27 8.98 6.04
N PHE A 16 -11.71 7.94 6.76
CA PHE A 16 -11.87 8.01 8.21
C PHE A 16 -10.56 8.23 8.96
N LEU A 17 -9.40 7.79 8.45
CA LEU A 17 -8.09 8.09 9.08
C LEU A 17 -7.69 9.55 8.83
N GLU A 18 -8.06 10.09 7.67
CA GLU A 18 -7.84 11.51 7.37
C GLU A 18 -8.75 12.41 8.21
N GLU A 19 -9.96 11.96 8.55
CA GLU A 19 -10.89 12.67 9.42
C GLU A 19 -10.38 12.83 10.86
N GLU A 20 -9.36 12.05 11.27
CA GLU A 20 -8.75 12.14 12.61
C GLU A 20 -7.79 13.34 12.76
N VAL A 21 -7.40 13.98 11.66
CA VAL A 21 -6.38 15.04 11.65
C VAL A 21 -6.70 16.15 10.66
N CYS A 22 -6.14 17.32 10.89
CA CYS A 22 -6.16 18.38 9.88
C CYS A 22 -5.06 18.11 8.84
N SER A 23 -5.45 17.75 7.62
CA SER A 23 -4.50 17.63 6.51
C SER A 23 -3.88 18.99 6.20
N SER A 24 -2.58 19.03 5.92
CA SER A 24 -1.89 20.25 5.51
C SER A 24 -1.55 20.24 4.02
N PHE A 25 -1.60 21.40 3.37
CA PHE A 25 -1.10 21.56 2.00
C PHE A 25 0.42 21.68 1.94
N ASN A 26 1.04 22.16 3.03
CA ASN A 26 2.48 22.35 3.14
C ASN A 26 3.01 21.61 4.37
N LEU A 27 4.19 21.02 4.26
CA LEU A 27 4.89 20.50 5.42
C LEU A 27 5.34 21.66 6.32
N PRO A 28 5.34 21.50 7.66
CA PRO A 28 5.96 22.47 8.55
C PRO A 28 7.43 22.67 8.17
N SER A 29 7.97 23.87 8.41
CA SER A 29 9.36 24.20 8.09
C SER A 29 10.31 23.16 8.68
N TYR A 30 11.21 22.66 7.86
CA TYR A 30 12.19 21.65 8.23
C TYR A 30 13.44 21.81 7.37
N GLU A 31 14.61 21.53 7.94
CA GLU A 31 15.81 21.47 7.11
C GLU A 31 15.73 20.26 6.18
N LYS A 32 15.97 20.52 4.90
CA LYS A 32 15.85 19.50 3.86
C LYS A 32 16.84 18.34 4.04
N SER A 33 18.02 18.63 4.58
CA SER A 33 19.04 17.65 4.98
C SER A 33 18.54 16.65 6.02
N HIS A 34 17.50 16.99 6.77
CA HIS A 34 16.89 16.15 7.79
C HIS A 34 15.59 15.46 7.31
N THR A 35 15.23 15.61 6.02
CA THR A 35 14.01 15.01 5.44
C THR A 35 14.36 13.85 4.51
N VAL A 36 13.81 12.68 4.81
CA VAL A 36 13.86 11.49 3.97
C VAL A 36 12.52 11.31 3.26
N LEU A 37 12.54 11.21 1.94
CA LEU A 37 11.35 10.98 1.12
C LEU A 37 11.33 9.52 0.64
N ILE A 38 10.24 8.80 0.91
CA ILE A 38 10.06 7.42 0.48
C ILE A 38 8.82 7.37 -0.41
N ARG A 39 8.99 6.95 -1.66
CA ARG A 39 7.95 7.03 -2.68
C ARG A 39 7.52 5.66 -3.17
N ASP A 40 6.21 5.47 -3.29
CA ASP A 40 5.61 4.40 -4.06
C ASP A 40 5.81 4.67 -5.56
N GLY A 41 6.85 4.06 -6.13
CA GLY A 41 7.29 4.34 -7.50
C GLY A 41 6.24 3.96 -8.54
N MET A 42 5.51 2.85 -8.33
CA MET A 42 4.44 2.44 -9.24
C MET A 42 3.23 3.38 -9.13
N GLY A 43 2.94 3.89 -7.92
CA GLY A 43 1.96 4.95 -7.70
C GLY A 43 2.29 6.23 -8.48
N ILE A 44 3.57 6.65 -8.51
CA ILE A 44 4.02 7.79 -9.33
C ILE A 44 3.74 7.52 -10.82
N ILE A 45 4.22 6.38 -11.35
CA ILE A 45 4.03 6.01 -12.77
C ILE A 45 2.55 6.04 -13.16
N GLN A 46 1.67 5.53 -12.31
CA GLN A 46 0.22 5.53 -12.56
C GLN A 46 -0.41 6.92 -12.55
N SER A 47 0.17 7.85 -11.77
CA SER A 47 -0.30 9.24 -11.69
C SER A 47 0.17 10.13 -12.86
N MET A 48 1.17 9.69 -13.62
CA MET A 48 1.71 10.44 -14.74
C MET A 48 0.70 10.51 -15.90
N ASP A 49 0.64 11.67 -16.56
CA ASP A 49 -0.16 11.84 -17.76
C ASP A 49 0.56 11.23 -18.98
N ALA A 50 0.41 9.93 -19.15
CA ALA A 50 1.00 9.19 -20.26
C ALA A 50 0.58 9.69 -21.64
N LYS A 51 -0.52 10.45 -21.76
CA LYS A 51 -0.96 11.05 -23.04
C LYS A 51 -0.03 12.15 -23.52
N LYS A 52 0.76 12.76 -22.62
CA LYS A 52 1.79 13.75 -22.97
C LYS A 52 3.09 13.11 -23.46
N CYS A 53 3.17 11.79 -23.45
CA CYS A 53 4.35 11.03 -23.82
C CYS A 53 4.04 10.25 -25.10
N SER A 54 4.96 10.24 -26.06
CA SER A 54 4.80 9.49 -27.30
C SER A 54 5.41 8.10 -27.18
N THR A 55 6.52 7.98 -26.42
CA THR A 55 7.32 6.77 -26.29
C THR A 55 7.58 6.39 -24.82
N PHE A 56 8.03 5.15 -24.58
CA PHE A 56 8.48 4.75 -23.24
C PHE A 56 9.68 5.57 -22.75
N GLY A 57 10.53 6.05 -23.66
CA GLY A 57 11.63 6.96 -23.35
C GLY A 57 11.12 8.27 -22.75
N ASP A 58 10.05 8.83 -23.31
CA ASP A 58 9.42 10.06 -22.79
C ASP A 58 8.86 9.85 -21.38
N ILE A 59 8.27 8.67 -21.10
CA ILE A 59 7.79 8.30 -19.76
C ILE A 59 8.96 8.29 -18.78
N VAL A 60 10.05 7.60 -19.10
CA VAL A 60 11.18 7.48 -18.18
C VAL A 60 11.88 8.83 -17.97
N GLN A 61 11.97 9.66 -19.00
CA GLN A 61 12.46 11.05 -18.87
C GLN A 61 11.56 11.91 -17.99
N SER A 62 10.24 11.80 -18.16
CA SER A 62 9.26 12.51 -17.35
C SER A 62 9.34 12.06 -15.88
N TYR A 63 9.52 10.77 -15.63
CA TYR A 63 9.76 10.23 -14.29
C TYR A 63 11.05 10.78 -13.68
N LEU A 64 12.15 10.79 -14.44
CA LEU A 64 13.43 11.34 -13.97
C LEU A 64 13.28 12.83 -13.62
N LYS A 65 12.56 13.62 -14.41
CA LYS A 65 12.28 15.03 -14.09
C LYS A 65 11.53 15.17 -12.76
N ILE A 66 10.53 14.33 -12.50
CA ILE A 66 9.80 14.30 -11.23
C ILE A 66 10.77 13.94 -10.09
N LEU A 67 11.58 12.89 -10.24
CA LEU A 67 12.59 12.47 -9.27
C LEU A 67 13.60 13.59 -8.94
N LEU A 68 14.18 14.23 -9.95
CA LEU A 68 15.11 15.35 -9.75
C LEU A 68 14.41 16.53 -9.04
N SER A 69 13.16 16.83 -9.37
CA SER A 69 12.40 17.88 -8.68
C SER A 69 12.22 17.63 -7.18
N CYS A 70 12.19 16.36 -6.74
CA CYS A 70 12.13 16.01 -5.32
C CYS A 70 13.44 16.35 -4.60
N PHE A 71 14.59 16.20 -5.26
CA PHE A 71 15.87 16.64 -4.72
C PHE A 71 15.98 18.15 -4.61
N PHE A 72 15.13 18.95 -5.27
CA PHE A 72 15.06 20.39 -5.06
C PHE A 72 14.08 20.76 -3.94
N ASN A 73 12.94 20.08 -3.85
CA ASN A 73 11.80 20.55 -3.05
C ASN A 73 11.49 19.75 -1.78
N ALA A 74 11.96 18.51 -1.65
CA ALA A 74 11.40 17.56 -0.68
C ALA A 74 12.41 16.97 0.31
N GLY A 75 13.61 16.56 -0.13
CA GLY A 75 14.59 15.93 0.75
C GLY A 75 15.94 15.72 0.09
N THR A 76 16.95 15.40 0.90
CA THR A 76 18.29 14.99 0.42
C THR A 76 18.42 13.48 0.27
N VAL A 77 17.59 12.69 0.95
CA VAL A 77 17.58 11.22 0.81
C VAL A 77 16.24 10.78 0.25
N ILE A 78 16.26 10.06 -0.87
CA ILE A 78 15.07 9.59 -1.56
C ILE A 78 15.12 8.07 -1.74
N PHE A 79 14.03 7.39 -1.44
CA PHE A 79 13.80 5.98 -1.77
C PHE A 79 12.68 5.88 -2.80
N ASP A 80 12.96 5.25 -3.93
CA ASP A 80 11.94 4.84 -4.90
C ASP A 80 11.70 3.35 -4.80
N VAL A 81 10.53 2.98 -4.32
CA VAL A 81 10.18 1.60 -4.00
C VAL A 81 9.13 1.09 -4.97
N PHE A 82 9.44 0.00 -5.67
CA PHE A 82 8.56 -0.66 -6.64
C PHE A 82 8.27 -2.08 -6.21
N ASP A 83 7.11 -2.61 -6.61
CA ASP A 83 6.73 -4.04 -6.49
C ASP A 83 7.78 -4.97 -7.11
N ARG A 84 7.85 -6.20 -6.59
CA ARG A 84 8.48 -7.33 -7.27
C ARG A 84 7.44 -8.05 -8.11
N TYR A 85 7.80 -8.34 -9.35
CA TYR A 85 6.92 -9.02 -10.32
C TYR A 85 7.46 -10.42 -10.70
N ASP A 86 8.56 -10.86 -10.08
CA ASP A 86 9.22 -12.15 -10.35
C ASP A 86 8.64 -13.33 -9.56
N ILE A 87 7.68 -13.09 -8.66
CA ILE A 87 7.10 -14.10 -7.78
C ILE A 87 5.92 -14.82 -8.46
N LYS A 88 6.09 -16.12 -8.73
CA LYS A 88 5.09 -16.95 -9.44
C LYS A 88 3.82 -17.25 -8.62
N ASN A 89 3.96 -17.46 -7.31
CA ASN A 89 2.86 -17.78 -6.40
C ASN A 89 2.51 -16.57 -5.52
N SER A 90 2.34 -15.42 -6.15
CA SER A 90 1.97 -14.18 -5.47
C SER A 90 0.66 -14.33 -4.71
N ILE A 91 0.59 -13.76 -3.51
CA ILE A 91 -0.67 -13.62 -2.74
C ILE A 91 -1.68 -12.74 -3.48
N LYS A 92 -1.21 -11.86 -4.39
CA LYS A 92 -2.02 -11.03 -5.28
C LYS A 92 -2.48 -11.74 -6.55
N SER A 93 -2.15 -13.02 -6.77
CA SER A 93 -2.52 -13.75 -7.98
C SER A 93 -4.01 -13.64 -8.33
N ALA A 94 -4.89 -13.73 -7.32
CA ALA A 94 -6.34 -13.59 -7.52
C ALA A 94 -6.74 -12.17 -7.96
N GLU A 95 -6.12 -11.14 -7.37
CA GLU A 95 -6.37 -9.73 -7.72
C GLU A 95 -5.82 -9.39 -9.10
N ILE A 96 -4.63 -9.88 -9.43
CA ILE A 96 -4.01 -9.77 -10.75
C ILE A 96 -4.93 -10.42 -11.79
N LEU A 97 -5.42 -11.64 -11.53
CA LEU A 97 -6.36 -12.32 -12.42
C LEU A 97 -7.65 -11.52 -12.61
N ARG A 98 -8.24 -10.97 -11.53
CA ARG A 98 -9.44 -10.12 -11.62
C ARG A 98 -9.22 -8.89 -12.50
N ARG A 99 -8.09 -8.21 -12.33
CA ARG A 99 -7.71 -7.05 -13.15
C ARG A 99 -7.53 -7.47 -14.61
N THR A 100 -6.89 -8.61 -14.85
CA THR A 100 -6.69 -9.17 -16.20
C THR A 100 -8.00 -9.50 -16.90
N LEU A 101 -8.91 -10.20 -16.23
CA LEU A 101 -10.23 -10.55 -16.77
C LEU A 101 -11.08 -9.31 -17.11
N SER A 102 -10.87 -8.19 -16.40
CA SER A 102 -11.61 -6.95 -16.63
C SER A 102 -11.26 -6.24 -17.96
N PHE A 103 -10.12 -6.56 -18.57
CA PHE A 103 -9.63 -5.90 -19.79
C PHE A 103 -9.43 -6.84 -21.00
N GLY A 104 -9.79 -8.13 -20.88
CA GLY A 104 -9.63 -9.12 -21.95
C GLY A 104 -8.19 -9.63 -22.10
N ALA A 105 -7.89 -10.27 -23.23
CA ALA A 105 -6.55 -10.80 -23.52
C ALA A 105 -5.50 -9.68 -23.50
N GLN A 106 -4.56 -9.75 -22.56
CA GLN A 106 -3.49 -8.77 -22.42
C GLN A 106 -2.34 -9.09 -23.38
N LYS A 107 -1.84 -8.06 -24.06
CA LYS A 107 -0.65 -8.15 -24.90
C LYS A 107 0.59 -7.84 -24.07
N VAL A 108 1.61 -8.68 -24.20
CA VAL A 108 2.96 -8.38 -23.72
C VAL A 108 3.65 -7.52 -24.78
N TYR A 109 4.24 -6.41 -24.36
CA TYR A 109 4.94 -5.49 -25.24
C TYR A 109 6.44 -5.55 -24.96
N GLN A 110 7.25 -5.54 -26.00
CA GLN A 110 8.67 -5.26 -25.85
C GLN A 110 8.85 -3.79 -25.45
N VAL A 111 9.29 -3.53 -24.23
CA VAL A 111 9.46 -2.18 -23.66
C VAL A 111 10.88 -1.68 -23.93
N ILE A 112 11.01 -0.77 -24.89
CA ILE A 112 12.27 -0.09 -25.26
C ILE A 112 11.99 1.40 -25.42
N ALA A 113 13.01 2.25 -25.20
CA ALA A 113 12.84 3.70 -25.13
C ALA A 113 12.15 4.30 -26.37
N GLY A 114 12.53 3.89 -27.59
CA GLY A 114 11.96 4.46 -28.82
C GLY A 114 10.56 3.93 -29.20
N ARG A 115 10.01 2.95 -28.47
CA ARG A 115 8.71 2.37 -28.81
C ARG A 115 7.56 3.26 -28.34
N ALA A 116 6.57 3.43 -29.21
CA ALA A 116 5.34 4.16 -28.91
C ALA A 116 4.56 3.52 -27.75
N ILE A 117 3.96 4.36 -26.91
CA ILE A 117 3.18 3.90 -25.75
C ILE A 117 1.86 3.29 -26.25
N PRO A 118 1.53 2.05 -25.83
CA PRO A 118 0.23 1.45 -26.12
C PRO A 118 -0.90 2.08 -25.28
N ASP A 119 -2.09 1.49 -25.28
CA ASP A 119 -3.12 1.84 -24.29
C ASP A 119 -2.54 1.66 -22.87
N TRP A 120 -2.27 2.79 -22.22
CA TRP A 120 -1.54 2.83 -20.95
C TRP A 120 -2.23 2.05 -19.85
N LYS A 121 -3.57 2.12 -19.79
CA LYS A 121 -4.35 1.42 -18.78
C LYS A 121 -4.27 -0.08 -18.98
N LYS A 122 -4.40 -0.55 -20.22
CA LYS A 122 -4.28 -1.99 -20.53
C LYS A 122 -2.86 -2.50 -20.31
N PHE A 123 -1.85 -1.71 -20.69
CA PHE A 123 -0.45 -2.02 -20.48
C PHE A 123 -0.12 -2.23 -19.00
N LEU A 124 -0.52 -1.30 -18.14
CA LEU A 124 -0.30 -1.38 -16.70
C LEU A 124 -1.18 -2.42 -15.99
N CYS A 125 -2.06 -3.14 -16.67
CA CYS A 125 -2.76 -4.27 -16.04
C CYS A 125 -1.96 -5.58 -16.11
N ASN A 126 -0.88 -5.63 -16.90
CA ASN A 126 -0.06 -6.81 -17.10
C ASN A 126 1.23 -6.72 -16.27
N ALA A 127 1.50 -7.75 -15.46
CA ALA A 127 2.67 -7.78 -14.57
C ALA A 127 4.01 -7.75 -15.33
N GLU A 128 4.12 -8.49 -16.44
CA GLU A 128 5.34 -8.56 -17.25
C GLU A 128 5.65 -7.22 -17.94
N ASN A 129 4.61 -6.52 -18.42
CA ASN A 129 4.73 -5.17 -18.95
C ASN A 129 5.21 -4.19 -17.88
N LYS A 130 4.65 -4.25 -16.66
CA LYS A 130 5.12 -3.41 -15.54
C LYS A 130 6.57 -3.69 -15.20
N GLN A 131 6.95 -4.96 -15.09
CA GLN A 131 8.33 -5.37 -14.80
C GLN A 131 9.30 -4.85 -15.86
N SER A 132 8.92 -4.96 -17.13
CA SER A 132 9.74 -4.46 -18.25
C SER A 132 9.87 -2.94 -18.24
N LEU A 133 8.83 -2.22 -17.86
CA LEU A 133 8.86 -0.75 -17.70
C LEU A 133 9.75 -0.31 -16.55
N ILE A 134 9.60 -0.89 -15.36
CA ILE A 134 10.43 -0.50 -14.20
C ILE A 134 11.90 -0.87 -14.44
N ARG A 135 12.18 -1.94 -15.19
CA ARG A 135 13.54 -2.27 -15.63
C ARG A 135 14.13 -1.19 -16.53
N LEU A 136 13.39 -0.77 -17.55
CA LEU A 136 13.82 0.32 -18.43
C LEU A 136 14.09 1.60 -17.63
N LEU A 137 13.25 1.90 -16.64
CA LEU A 137 13.42 3.05 -15.73
C LEU A 137 14.70 2.94 -14.90
N GLY A 138 14.93 1.78 -14.26
CA GLY A 138 16.13 1.54 -13.45
C GLY A 138 17.42 1.66 -14.26
N GLU A 139 17.46 1.04 -15.44
CA GLU A 139 18.61 1.11 -16.37
C GLU A 139 18.85 2.51 -16.91
N TYR A 140 17.80 3.29 -17.14
CA TYR A 140 17.93 4.68 -17.58
C TYR A 140 18.45 5.56 -16.45
N CYS A 141 17.90 5.44 -15.24
CA CYS A 141 18.36 6.21 -14.08
C CYS A 141 19.82 5.88 -13.75
N GLU A 142 20.19 4.59 -13.72
CA GLU A 142 21.59 4.19 -13.48
C GLU A 142 22.56 4.79 -14.50
N ARG A 143 22.21 4.81 -15.79
CA ARG A 143 23.05 5.44 -16.82
C ARG A 143 23.14 6.95 -16.63
N TYR A 144 22.00 7.61 -16.43
CA TYR A 144 21.95 9.05 -16.22
C TYR A 144 22.83 9.49 -15.05
N PHE A 145 22.73 8.83 -13.90
CA PHE A 145 23.50 9.21 -12.70
C PHE A 145 24.97 8.76 -12.73
N LYS A 146 25.40 7.92 -13.68
CA LYS A 146 26.83 7.69 -13.95
C LYS A 146 27.45 8.86 -14.70
N GLU A 147 26.70 9.47 -15.61
CA GLU A 147 27.13 10.62 -16.41
C GLU A 147 26.91 11.95 -15.68
N SER A 148 25.93 12.00 -14.79
CA SER A 148 25.57 13.17 -13.98
C SER A 148 25.32 12.75 -12.53
N PRO A 149 26.38 12.55 -11.73
CA PRO A 149 26.26 12.19 -10.31
C PRO A 149 25.43 13.22 -9.52
N LEU A 150 24.84 12.77 -8.43
CA LEU A 150 24.13 13.65 -7.51
C LEU A 150 25.11 14.62 -6.83
N GLU A 151 24.65 15.81 -6.45
CA GLU A 151 25.49 16.82 -5.79
C GLU A 151 25.35 16.76 -4.25
N GLY A 152 26.43 17.13 -3.55
CA GLY A 152 26.45 17.24 -2.09
C GLY A 152 26.09 15.94 -1.38
N ASP A 153 25.24 16.04 -0.36
CA ASP A 153 24.80 14.91 0.47
C ASP A 153 23.56 14.19 -0.09
N ALA A 154 23.19 14.44 -1.35
CA ALA A 154 22.02 13.83 -1.95
C ALA A 154 22.24 12.32 -2.20
N VAL A 155 21.26 11.51 -1.80
CA VAL A 155 21.27 10.06 -1.95
C VAL A 155 19.94 9.55 -2.50
N LEU A 156 20.00 8.73 -3.54
CA LEU A 156 18.86 8.01 -4.10
C LEU A 156 19.03 6.50 -3.92
N PHE A 157 18.01 5.84 -3.41
CA PHE A 157 17.87 4.40 -3.40
C PHE A 157 16.83 3.95 -4.41
N LEU A 158 17.22 3.11 -5.36
CA LEU A 158 16.31 2.46 -6.32
C LEU A 158 16.07 1.02 -5.89
N VAL A 159 14.84 0.70 -5.50
CA VAL A 159 14.45 -0.59 -4.90
C VAL A 159 13.45 -1.30 -5.80
N GLY A 160 13.75 -2.54 -6.18
CA GLY A 160 12.84 -3.41 -6.93
C GLY A 160 12.75 -3.13 -8.45
N VAL A 161 13.66 -2.32 -9.01
CA VAL A 161 13.62 -1.92 -10.43
C VAL A 161 14.55 -2.73 -11.34
N PHE A 162 15.44 -3.57 -10.81
CA PHE A 162 16.45 -4.27 -11.61
C PHE A 162 16.08 -5.75 -11.85
N SER A 163 16.65 -6.34 -12.91
CA SER A 163 16.40 -7.74 -13.28
C SER A 163 16.78 -8.72 -12.17
N ASN A 164 17.86 -8.43 -11.44
CA ASN A 164 18.16 -9.14 -10.20
C ASN A 164 17.36 -8.49 -9.06
N PRO A 165 16.36 -9.19 -8.48
CA PRO A 165 15.53 -8.63 -7.41
C PRO A 165 16.30 -8.36 -6.12
N GLU A 166 17.52 -8.90 -5.99
CA GLU A 166 18.39 -8.65 -4.85
C GLU A 166 19.10 -7.30 -4.88
N VAL A 167 19.12 -6.66 -6.05
CA VAL A 167 19.86 -5.42 -6.25
C VAL A 167 19.03 -4.22 -5.80
N VAL A 168 19.51 -3.57 -4.74
CA VAL A 168 19.15 -2.18 -4.43
C VAL A 168 20.33 -1.30 -4.83
N LYS A 169 20.10 -0.31 -5.67
CA LYS A 169 21.14 0.66 -6.06
C LYS A 169 21.10 1.85 -5.12
N LYS A 170 22.27 2.25 -4.63
CA LYS A 170 22.51 3.53 -3.96
C LYS A 170 23.27 4.45 -4.92
N ILE A 171 22.70 5.61 -5.17
CA ILE A 171 23.23 6.64 -6.04
C ILE A 171 23.54 7.86 -5.17
N SER A 172 24.73 8.43 -5.35
CA SER A 172 25.22 9.58 -4.57
C SER A 172 26.24 10.39 -5.37
N CYS A 173 26.84 11.41 -4.76
CA CYS A 173 27.98 12.14 -5.33
C CYS A 173 29.20 11.26 -5.63
N ASN A 174 29.37 10.14 -4.92
CA ASN A 174 30.41 9.16 -5.19
C ASN A 174 30.06 8.17 -6.33
N GLY A 175 28.95 8.41 -7.04
CA GLY A 175 28.47 7.56 -8.13
C GLY A 175 27.46 6.50 -7.70
N VAL A 176 27.41 5.41 -8.47
CA VAL A 176 26.41 4.33 -8.34
C VAL A 176 27.04 3.08 -7.71
N SER A 177 26.43 2.60 -6.62
CA SER A 177 26.87 1.41 -5.87
C SER A 177 25.67 0.51 -5.52
N ASN A 178 25.94 -0.71 -5.06
CA ASN A 178 24.90 -1.61 -4.55
C ASN A 178 24.79 -1.46 -3.02
N SER A 179 23.56 -1.46 -2.49
CA SER A 179 23.28 -1.44 -1.05
C SER A 179 22.79 -2.81 -0.61
N VAL A 180 23.71 -3.64 -0.11
CA VAL A 180 23.43 -5.06 0.23
C VAL A 180 22.44 -5.18 1.40
N ASP A 181 22.53 -4.27 2.37
CA ASP A 181 21.72 -4.30 3.61
C ASP A 181 20.23 -3.97 3.39
N LEU A 182 19.87 -3.45 2.22
CA LEU A 182 18.52 -3.00 1.91
C LEU A 182 17.73 -3.98 1.05
N TYR A 183 18.33 -5.11 0.69
CA TYR A 183 17.60 -6.16 -0.03
C TYR A 183 16.51 -6.77 0.85
N SER A 184 15.30 -6.89 0.29
CA SER A 184 14.14 -7.52 0.92
C SER A 184 13.52 -8.61 0.04
N THR A 185 13.15 -9.74 0.66
CA THR A 185 12.37 -10.80 -0.02
C THR A 185 10.88 -10.48 -0.09
N GLN A 186 10.42 -9.42 0.59
CA GLN A 186 9.02 -8.99 0.54
C GLN A 186 8.64 -8.60 -0.90
N GLU A 187 7.44 -9.00 -1.32
CA GLU A 187 6.96 -8.83 -2.70
C GLU A 187 6.51 -7.41 -3.00
N GLU A 188 5.71 -6.83 -2.10
CA GLU A 188 4.93 -5.63 -2.37
C GLU A 188 5.64 -4.34 -1.93
N ALA A 189 5.40 -3.26 -2.66
CA ALA A 189 6.03 -1.97 -2.36
C ALA A 189 5.59 -1.42 -0.99
N ASP A 190 4.33 -1.65 -0.59
CA ASP A 190 3.76 -1.20 0.68
C ASP A 190 4.61 -1.62 1.89
N THR A 191 4.96 -2.90 1.96
CA THR A 191 5.71 -3.50 3.05
C THR A 191 7.18 -3.09 3.02
N ARG A 192 7.79 -3.00 1.82
CA ARG A 192 9.15 -2.47 1.64
C ARG A 192 9.28 -0.99 1.98
N ILE A 193 8.28 -0.17 1.69
CA ILE A 193 8.27 1.25 2.08
C ILE A 193 8.46 1.37 3.60
N LEU A 194 7.81 0.52 4.40
CA LEU A 194 7.95 0.52 5.85
C LEU A 194 9.30 0.00 6.31
N LEU A 195 9.86 -1.04 5.66
CA LEU A 195 11.23 -1.48 5.91
C LEU A 195 12.23 -0.34 5.72
N HIS A 196 12.13 0.40 4.61
CA HIS A 196 13.01 1.53 4.32
C HIS A 196 12.76 2.73 5.23
N SER A 197 11.52 2.91 5.72
CA SER A 197 11.18 3.92 6.73
C SER A 197 11.89 3.64 8.05
N LEU A 198 11.90 2.38 8.52
CA LEU A 198 12.61 1.97 9.72
C LEU A 198 14.13 2.10 9.56
N TYR A 199 14.66 1.75 8.39
CA TYR A 199 16.07 2.00 8.09
C TYR A 199 16.40 3.50 8.17
N ALA A 200 15.59 4.36 7.55
CA ALA A 200 15.79 5.80 7.57
C ALA A 200 15.74 6.38 8.99
N ASP A 201 14.78 5.96 9.83
CA ASP A 201 14.69 6.37 11.24
C ASP A 201 15.95 5.99 12.03
N ASN A 202 16.47 4.77 11.82
CA ASN A 202 17.72 4.33 12.44
C ASN A 202 18.93 5.15 11.99
N GLN A 203 19.01 5.55 10.72
CA GLN A 203 20.09 6.41 10.22
C GLN A 203 20.02 7.82 10.84
N ILE A 204 18.81 8.39 10.91
CA ILE A 204 18.57 9.69 11.55
C ILE A 204 18.95 9.63 13.03
N PHE A 205 18.52 8.59 13.74
CA PHE A 205 18.86 8.39 15.15
C PHE A 205 20.36 8.26 15.38
N SER A 206 21.05 7.46 14.55
CA SER A 206 22.50 7.26 14.66
C SER A 206 23.29 8.55 14.48
N ASN A 207 22.79 9.46 13.65
CA ASN A 207 23.36 10.79 13.44
C ASN A 207 22.98 11.80 14.54
N ARG A 208 22.21 11.39 15.55
CA ARG A 208 21.72 12.23 16.67
C ARG A 208 20.97 13.48 16.22
N THR A 209 20.35 13.43 15.05
CA THR A 209 19.53 14.50 14.52
C THR A 209 18.05 14.19 14.76
N LYS A 210 17.22 15.22 14.91
CA LYS A 210 15.79 15.06 14.69
C LYS A 210 15.59 14.99 13.18
N GLY A 211 14.73 14.09 12.72
CA GLY A 211 14.43 13.96 11.30
C GLY A 211 12.94 13.87 11.00
N ARG A 212 12.65 13.91 9.70
CA ARG A 212 11.31 13.69 9.17
C ARG A 212 11.35 12.65 8.09
N ILE A 213 10.39 11.73 8.13
CA ILE A 213 10.13 10.78 7.05
C ILE A 213 8.82 11.17 6.37
N VAL A 214 8.86 11.34 5.06
CA VAL A 214 7.68 11.60 4.23
C VAL A 214 7.45 10.38 3.35
N VAL A 215 6.35 9.67 3.56
CA VAL A 215 5.92 8.57 2.70
C VAL A 215 4.95 9.11 1.67
N GLN A 216 5.29 9.03 0.39
CA GLN A 216 4.43 9.43 -0.72
C GLN A 216 3.74 8.23 -1.34
N SER A 217 2.45 8.07 -1.08
CA SER A 217 1.62 7.06 -1.75
C SER A 217 0.14 7.49 -1.82
N SER A 218 -0.55 6.96 -2.83
CA SER A 218 -2.02 7.05 -2.93
C SER A 218 -2.72 5.80 -2.40
N ASP A 219 -1.94 4.76 -2.08
CA ASP A 219 -2.44 3.50 -1.58
C ASP A 219 -2.75 3.61 -0.09
N THR A 220 -3.95 3.15 0.25
CA THR A 220 -4.47 3.16 1.61
C THR A 220 -3.80 2.11 2.48
N ASP A 221 -3.38 1.00 1.89
CA ASP A 221 -2.70 -0.09 2.61
C ASP A 221 -1.39 0.44 3.22
N VAL A 222 -0.68 1.30 2.50
CA VAL A 222 0.52 1.99 2.99
C VAL A 222 0.22 2.91 4.17
N LEU A 223 -0.87 3.70 4.13
CA LEU A 223 -1.25 4.57 5.26
C LEU A 223 -1.59 3.77 6.51
N VAL A 224 -2.32 2.65 6.37
CA VAL A 224 -2.63 1.74 7.48
C VAL A 224 -1.35 1.19 8.10
N LEU A 225 -0.38 0.79 7.27
CA LEU A 225 0.93 0.33 7.73
C LEU A 225 1.73 1.45 8.41
N CYS A 226 1.71 2.68 7.87
CA CYS A 226 2.34 3.83 8.51
C CYS A 226 1.80 4.07 9.92
N VAL A 227 0.48 4.03 10.12
CA VAL A 227 -0.15 4.17 11.44
C VAL A 227 0.29 3.05 12.39
N HIS A 228 0.35 1.81 11.91
CA HIS A 228 0.79 0.68 12.73
C HIS A 228 2.27 0.76 13.14
N TYR A 229 3.15 1.17 12.22
CA TYR A 229 4.59 1.17 12.43
C TYR A 229 5.12 2.46 13.05
N PHE A 230 4.36 3.56 13.04
CA PHE A 230 4.79 4.82 13.64
C PHE A 230 5.24 4.66 15.12
N PRO A 231 4.53 3.96 16.01
CA PRO A 231 4.98 3.74 17.38
C PRO A 231 6.31 2.99 17.52
N LYS A 232 6.80 2.35 16.44
CA LYS A 232 8.10 1.66 16.40
C LYS A 232 9.22 2.55 15.86
N LEU A 233 8.91 3.75 15.37
CA LEU A 233 9.90 4.77 15.02
C LEU A 233 10.30 5.51 16.30
N ALA A 234 11.60 5.77 16.46
CA ALA A 234 12.13 6.27 17.71
C ALA A 234 12.28 7.80 17.73
N ASN A 235 12.60 8.44 16.60
CA ASN A 235 13.09 9.84 16.60
C ASN A 235 12.62 10.72 15.44
N THR A 236 11.64 10.26 14.67
CA THR A 236 11.20 10.96 13.46
C THR A 236 9.73 11.31 13.47
N GLU A 237 9.41 12.49 12.91
CA GLU A 237 8.06 12.76 12.47
C GLU A 237 7.76 11.91 11.23
N LEU A 238 6.62 11.21 11.23
CA LEU A 238 6.11 10.53 10.05
C LEU A 238 4.97 11.33 9.43
N TRP A 239 5.11 11.61 8.14
CA TRP A 239 4.12 12.30 7.31
C TRP A 239 3.76 11.42 6.11
N PHE A 240 2.47 11.39 5.78
CA PHE A 240 1.97 10.68 4.61
C PHE A 240 1.47 11.67 3.57
N GLN A 241 2.15 11.73 2.42
CA GLN A 241 1.76 12.56 1.30
C GLN A 241 0.84 11.78 0.36
N THR A 242 -0.36 12.30 0.14
CA THR A 242 -1.36 11.68 -0.74
C THR A 242 -2.13 12.71 -1.56
N GLY A 243 -3.03 12.24 -2.43
CA GLY A 243 -3.79 13.06 -3.35
C GLY A 243 -3.18 13.14 -4.75
N SER A 244 -3.99 13.59 -5.71
CA SER A 244 -3.61 13.65 -7.12
C SER A 244 -3.69 15.09 -7.63
N VAL A 245 -2.83 15.40 -8.60
CA VAL A 245 -2.90 16.64 -9.35
C VAL A 245 -3.73 16.40 -10.60
N SER A 246 -4.72 17.26 -10.82
CA SER A 246 -5.50 17.30 -12.06
C SER A 246 -5.41 18.71 -12.65
N ASN A 247 -5.83 18.86 -13.91
CA ASN A 247 -5.89 20.18 -14.56
C ASN A 247 -6.81 21.18 -13.83
N LEU A 248 -7.73 20.69 -12.99
CA LEU A 248 -8.74 21.50 -12.31
C LEU A 248 -8.41 21.77 -10.84
N LYS A 249 -7.57 20.93 -10.22
CA LYS A 249 -7.29 21.00 -8.79
C LYS A 249 -5.99 20.26 -8.45
N ASP A 250 -5.16 20.90 -7.64
CA ASP A 250 -4.15 20.20 -6.85
C ASP A 250 -4.79 19.65 -5.57
N GLY A 251 -4.92 18.33 -5.50
CA GLY A 251 -5.47 17.63 -4.34
C GLY A 251 -4.41 17.07 -3.40
N ARG A 252 -3.12 17.38 -3.64
CA ARG A 252 -2.03 16.89 -2.80
C ARG A 252 -2.12 17.49 -1.41
N ARG A 253 -1.92 16.65 -0.41
CA ARG A 253 -1.92 17.02 1.01
C ARG A 253 -1.04 16.07 1.80
N PHE A 254 -0.63 16.54 2.97
CA PHE A 254 0.17 15.81 3.94
C PHE A 254 -0.67 15.49 5.16
N LEU A 255 -0.59 14.25 5.61
CA LEU A 255 -1.24 13.76 6.81
C LEU A 255 -0.17 13.52 7.89
N PRO A 256 -0.26 14.17 9.07
CA PRO A 256 0.64 13.90 10.18
C PRO A 256 0.28 12.55 10.83
N VAL A 257 0.97 11.47 10.44
CA VAL A 257 0.68 10.11 10.93
C VAL A 257 0.84 10.02 12.45
N HIS A 258 1.79 10.76 13.01
CA HIS A 258 2.02 10.86 14.44
C HIS A 258 0.83 11.47 15.21
N GLU A 259 0.07 12.39 14.60
CA GLU A 259 -1.16 12.93 15.18
C GLU A 259 -2.32 11.95 15.05
N ILE A 260 -2.42 11.22 13.91
CA ILE A 260 -3.40 10.13 13.75
C ILE A 260 -3.19 9.11 14.87
N CYS A 261 -1.95 8.66 15.10
CA CYS A 261 -1.65 7.69 16.15
C CYS A 261 -2.00 8.20 17.55
N ARG A 262 -1.80 9.50 17.81
CA ARG A 262 -2.18 10.14 19.07
C ARG A 262 -3.70 10.16 19.27
N SER A 263 -4.47 10.45 18.23
CA SER A 263 -5.94 10.42 18.27
C SER A 263 -6.47 9.01 18.51
N LEU A 264 -5.92 8.03 17.81
CA LEU A 264 -6.43 6.65 17.84
C LEU A 264 -6.00 5.85 19.06
N GLY A 265 -4.85 6.20 19.64
CA GLY A 265 -4.26 5.45 20.74
C GLY A 265 -3.62 4.12 20.30
N PRO A 266 -2.80 3.52 21.16
CA PRO A 266 -1.93 2.40 20.80
C PRO A 266 -2.70 1.13 20.41
N LEU A 267 -3.83 0.85 21.07
CA LEU A 267 -4.62 -0.35 20.81
C LEU A 267 -5.18 -0.35 19.38
N ILE A 268 -5.81 0.75 18.95
CA ILE A 268 -6.38 0.86 17.61
C ILE A 268 -5.28 0.83 16.55
N CYS A 269 -4.16 1.54 16.77
CA CYS A 269 -3.02 1.50 15.84
C CYS A 269 -2.48 0.07 15.64
N ASN A 270 -2.44 -0.72 16.73
CA ASN A 270 -2.00 -2.12 16.66
C ASN A 270 -3.00 -3.02 15.92
N LEU A 271 -4.30 -2.81 16.09
CA LEU A 271 -5.35 -3.62 15.48
C LEU A 271 -5.69 -3.23 14.04
N LEU A 272 -5.26 -2.04 13.60
CA LEU A 272 -5.63 -1.48 12.30
C LEU A 272 -5.29 -2.40 11.11
N PRO A 273 -4.08 -3.00 11.00
CA PRO A 273 -3.76 -3.95 9.93
C PRO A 273 -4.75 -5.11 9.87
N ALA A 274 -4.99 -5.79 10.99
CA ALA A 274 -5.90 -6.94 11.07
C ALA A 274 -7.35 -6.57 10.74
N SER A 275 -7.80 -5.39 11.21
CA SER A 275 -9.14 -4.89 10.91
C SER A 275 -9.34 -4.56 9.43
N HIS A 276 -8.31 -4.00 8.79
CA HIS A 276 -8.37 -3.58 7.40
C HIS A 276 -8.27 -4.79 6.46
N THR A 277 -7.40 -5.76 6.73
CA THR A 277 -7.34 -7.02 5.97
C THR A 277 -8.63 -7.82 6.08
N LEU A 278 -9.24 -7.88 7.28
CA LEU A 278 -10.51 -8.58 7.49
C LEU A 278 -11.66 -7.95 6.72
N THR A 279 -11.62 -6.64 6.48
CA THR A 279 -12.75 -5.88 5.91
C THR A 279 -12.58 -5.51 4.45
N GLY A 280 -11.41 -5.82 3.90
CA GLY A 280 -11.07 -5.76 2.49
C GLY A 280 -9.84 -4.91 2.24
N CYS A 281 -8.87 -5.51 1.57
CA CYS A 281 -7.64 -4.91 1.07
C CYS A 281 -7.39 -5.43 -0.36
N ASP A 282 -6.19 -5.25 -0.91
CA ASP A 282 -5.88 -5.75 -2.25
C ASP A 282 -5.92 -7.29 -2.36
N THR A 283 -5.62 -8.03 -1.26
CA THR A 283 -5.57 -9.50 -1.25
C THR A 283 -6.79 -10.17 -0.64
N ASN A 284 -7.69 -9.41 -0.02
CA ASN A 284 -8.91 -9.92 0.59
C ASN A 284 -10.14 -9.09 0.23
N SER A 285 -11.27 -9.75 -0.01
CA SER A 285 -12.49 -9.07 -0.43
C SER A 285 -13.11 -8.22 0.70
N SER A 286 -14.08 -7.37 0.34
CA SER A 286 -14.90 -6.67 1.33
C SER A 286 -16.27 -7.32 1.48
N PHE A 287 -16.88 -7.16 2.65
CA PHE A 287 -18.25 -7.59 2.89
C PHE A 287 -19.25 -6.65 2.20
N PHE A 288 -20.16 -7.21 1.40
CA PHE A 288 -21.08 -6.40 0.60
C PHE A 288 -22.01 -5.54 1.46
N GLY A 289 -22.12 -4.25 1.12
CA GLY A 289 -23.00 -3.30 1.82
C GLY A 289 -22.43 -2.78 3.14
N LEU A 290 -21.27 -3.29 3.58
CA LEU A 290 -20.53 -2.77 4.73
C LEU A 290 -19.45 -1.81 4.24
N VAL A 291 -19.31 -0.67 4.93
CA VAL A 291 -18.31 0.35 4.60
C VAL A 291 -17.24 0.41 5.68
N LYS A 292 -15.98 0.67 5.28
CA LYS A 292 -14.83 0.75 6.20
C LYS A 292 -15.03 1.74 7.36
N LYS A 293 -15.83 2.79 7.18
CA LYS A 293 -16.18 3.72 8.27
C LYS A 293 -17.04 3.07 9.37
N SER A 294 -17.99 2.20 9.01
CA SER A 294 -18.78 1.45 9.99
C SER A 294 -17.92 0.43 10.73
N MET A 295 -16.99 -0.19 10.01
CA MET A 295 -15.99 -1.10 10.58
C MET A 295 -15.13 -0.41 11.62
N PHE A 296 -14.60 0.76 11.26
CA PHE A 296 -13.73 1.53 12.12
C PHE A 296 -14.44 1.98 13.40
N LYS A 297 -15.69 2.42 13.30
CA LYS A 297 -16.52 2.72 14.48
C LYS A 297 -16.75 1.51 15.38
N LEU A 298 -16.95 0.32 14.79
CA LEU A 298 -17.06 -0.91 15.57
C LEU A 298 -15.73 -1.24 16.26
N LEU A 299 -14.61 -1.11 15.55
CA LEU A 299 -13.28 -1.29 16.12
C LEU A 299 -13.03 -0.34 17.28
N GLN A 300 -13.35 0.95 17.15
CA GLN A 300 -13.20 1.92 18.23
C GLN A 300 -14.05 1.56 19.47
N ARG A 301 -15.24 0.98 19.27
CA ARG A 301 -16.14 0.60 20.38
C ARG A 301 -15.74 -0.70 21.07
N ASP A 302 -15.35 -1.71 20.29
CA ASP A 302 -15.15 -3.08 20.75
C ASP A 302 -13.71 -3.58 20.49
N ALA A 303 -12.72 -2.66 20.53
CA ALA A 303 -11.31 -2.95 20.24
C ALA A 303 -10.75 -4.12 21.06
N GLU A 304 -11.09 -4.17 22.35
CA GLU A 304 -10.66 -5.23 23.28
C GLU A 304 -11.20 -6.61 22.91
N LYS A 305 -12.29 -6.65 22.13
CA LYS A 305 -12.92 -7.88 21.63
C LYS A 305 -12.51 -8.18 20.19
N PHE A 306 -11.60 -7.39 19.61
CA PHE A 306 -11.20 -7.55 18.23
C PHE A 306 -10.54 -8.93 18.02
N PRO A 307 -10.87 -9.63 16.94
CA PRO A 307 -10.41 -10.99 16.73
C PRO A 307 -8.90 -11.10 16.48
N THR A 308 -8.21 -11.76 17.40
CA THR A 308 -6.89 -12.36 17.16
C THR A 308 -6.98 -13.82 16.68
N ALA A 309 -8.19 -14.40 16.69
CA ALA A 309 -8.47 -15.79 16.32
C ALA A 309 -9.81 -15.93 15.57
N VAL A 310 -9.96 -17.02 14.82
CA VAL A 310 -11.12 -17.29 13.93
C VAL A 310 -12.47 -17.16 14.64
N ASN A 311 -12.61 -17.75 15.84
CA ASN A 311 -13.88 -17.74 16.59
C ASN A 311 -14.30 -16.34 17.03
N ASN A 312 -13.35 -15.52 17.47
CA ASN A 312 -13.62 -14.12 17.81
C ASN A 312 -14.00 -13.32 16.54
N GLY A 313 -13.47 -13.72 15.38
CA GLY A 313 -13.73 -13.06 14.11
C GLY A 313 -15.17 -13.21 13.66
N ARG A 314 -15.77 -14.36 13.97
CA ARG A 314 -17.17 -14.64 13.67
C ARG A 314 -18.10 -13.66 14.36
N ALA A 315 -17.95 -13.51 15.68
CA ALA A 315 -18.79 -12.61 16.47
C ALA A 315 -18.61 -11.15 16.04
N PHE A 316 -17.39 -10.75 15.70
CA PHE A 316 -17.12 -9.42 15.14
C PHE A 316 -17.83 -9.21 13.80
N VAL A 317 -17.70 -10.16 12.86
CA VAL A 317 -18.38 -10.06 11.55
C VAL A 317 -19.90 -10.10 11.70
N ALA A 318 -20.45 -10.97 12.54
CA ALA A 318 -21.88 -11.02 12.82
C ALA A 318 -22.41 -9.68 13.36
N SER A 319 -21.66 -9.03 14.25
CA SER A 319 -22.00 -7.72 14.81
C SER A 319 -22.04 -6.59 13.78
N LEU A 320 -21.42 -6.77 12.61
CA LEU A 320 -21.53 -5.81 11.51
C LEU A 320 -22.83 -5.88 10.75
N TYR A 321 -23.35 -7.10 10.60
CA TYR A 321 -24.65 -7.33 9.99
C TYR A 321 -25.79 -7.01 10.96
N ASP A 322 -25.54 -7.16 12.27
CA ASP A 322 -26.46 -6.81 13.34
C ASP A 322 -25.91 -5.70 14.28
N PRO A 323 -25.72 -4.46 13.79
CA PRO A 323 -25.11 -3.38 14.57
C PRO A 323 -25.96 -2.95 15.77
N LYS A 324 -27.28 -3.21 15.71
CA LYS A 324 -28.23 -2.92 16.80
C LYS A 324 -28.35 -4.07 17.80
N GLY A 325 -27.74 -5.22 17.52
CA GLY A 325 -27.77 -6.37 18.41
C GLY A 325 -29.15 -7.03 18.56
N LYS A 326 -30.01 -6.96 17.53
CA LYS A 326 -31.36 -7.57 17.55
C LYS A 326 -31.31 -9.10 17.58
N PHE A 327 -30.21 -9.68 17.12
CA PHE A 327 -30.00 -11.11 16.92
C PHE A 327 -28.69 -11.57 17.57
N ARG A 328 -28.23 -10.91 18.64
CA ARG A 328 -26.97 -11.23 19.34
C ARG A 328 -26.82 -12.72 19.69
N ASN A 329 -27.91 -13.37 20.03
CA ASN A 329 -27.97 -14.80 20.35
C ASN A 329 -27.65 -15.72 19.16
N LEU A 330 -27.53 -15.18 17.95
CA LEU A 330 -27.17 -15.89 16.71
C LEU A 330 -25.78 -15.49 16.20
N ASN A 331 -25.06 -14.60 16.89
CA ASN A 331 -23.76 -14.08 16.42
C ASN A 331 -22.62 -15.11 16.54
N ASP A 332 -22.89 -16.26 17.17
CA ASP A 332 -21.99 -17.40 17.29
C ASP A 332 -22.03 -18.32 16.06
N ASP A 333 -22.98 -18.13 15.13
CA ASP A 333 -23.17 -18.95 13.94
C ASP A 333 -23.71 -18.11 12.77
N LEU A 334 -22.85 -17.84 11.79
CA LEU A 334 -23.20 -17.04 10.61
C LEU A 334 -24.25 -17.70 9.72
N ASN A 335 -24.38 -19.03 9.75
CA ASN A 335 -25.43 -19.71 8.99
C ASN A 335 -26.80 -19.47 9.63
N LYS A 336 -26.92 -19.53 10.97
CA LYS A 336 -28.15 -19.15 11.68
C LYS A 336 -28.52 -17.69 11.41
N LEU A 337 -27.54 -16.79 11.48
CA LEU A 337 -27.76 -15.38 11.18
C LEU A 337 -28.19 -15.18 9.72
N ARG A 338 -27.57 -15.89 8.76
CA ARG A 338 -27.99 -15.89 7.34
C ARG A 338 -29.43 -16.31 7.17
N VAL A 339 -29.84 -17.45 7.75
CA VAL A 339 -31.22 -17.94 7.67
C VAL A 339 -32.18 -16.91 8.25
N LYS A 340 -31.81 -16.27 9.37
CA LYS A 340 -32.63 -15.23 9.98
C LYS A 340 -32.81 -14.02 9.06
N PHE A 341 -31.75 -13.56 8.39
CA PHE A 341 -31.85 -12.43 7.45
C PHE A 341 -32.62 -12.81 6.18
N ALA A 342 -32.41 -14.02 5.65
CA ALA A 342 -33.08 -14.53 4.45
C ALA A 342 -34.60 -14.74 4.65
N THR A 343 -35.05 -14.91 5.88
CA THR A 343 -36.47 -15.13 6.23
C THR A 343 -37.20 -13.84 6.65
N THR A 344 -36.54 -12.68 6.56
CA THR A 344 -37.21 -11.38 6.76
C THR A 344 -38.04 -10.97 5.55
N LYS A 345 -39.13 -10.22 5.76
CA LYS A 345 -40.08 -9.83 4.69
C LYS A 345 -39.44 -9.09 3.51
N ASP A 346 -38.35 -8.36 3.75
CA ASP A 346 -37.62 -7.57 2.74
C ASP A 346 -36.19 -8.07 2.50
N ALA A 347 -35.99 -9.40 2.51
CA ALA A 347 -34.66 -10.00 2.43
C ALA A 347 -33.91 -9.61 1.14
N ASN A 348 -32.89 -8.75 1.28
CA ASN A 348 -31.92 -8.52 0.21
C ASN A 348 -30.81 -9.57 0.31
N LEU A 349 -30.89 -10.61 -0.53
CA LEU A 349 -29.96 -11.74 -0.52
C LEU A 349 -28.49 -11.35 -0.77
N VAL A 350 -28.21 -10.17 -1.32
CA VAL A 350 -26.83 -9.69 -1.52
C VAL A 350 -26.26 -9.10 -0.22
N ARG A 351 -27.12 -8.72 0.74
CA ARG A 351 -26.75 -8.09 2.02
C ARG A 351 -26.78 -9.04 3.22
N ILE A 352 -26.93 -10.33 3.01
CA ILE A 352 -26.86 -11.33 4.08
C ILE A 352 -25.38 -11.64 4.43
N PRO A 353 -25.08 -12.11 5.66
CA PRO A 353 -23.73 -12.52 6.04
C PRO A 353 -23.16 -13.61 5.12
N PRO A 354 -21.83 -13.79 5.04
CA PRO A 354 -21.25 -14.97 4.38
C PRO A 354 -21.66 -16.26 5.10
N CYS A 355 -21.62 -17.41 4.42
CA CYS A 355 -21.74 -18.70 5.11
C CYS A 355 -20.46 -19.00 5.90
N GLU A 356 -20.52 -19.91 6.87
CA GLU A 356 -19.37 -20.28 7.70
C GLU A 356 -18.14 -20.70 6.87
N ASN A 357 -18.33 -21.51 5.83
CA ASN A 357 -17.22 -21.98 5.00
C ASN A 357 -16.54 -20.83 4.24
N SER A 358 -17.32 -19.90 3.67
CA SER A 358 -16.77 -18.73 3.00
C SER A 358 -16.10 -17.77 3.99
N PHE A 359 -16.69 -17.60 5.17
CA PHE A 359 -16.10 -16.79 6.23
C PHE A 359 -14.76 -17.36 6.72
N LEU A 360 -14.67 -18.68 6.92
CA LEU A 360 -13.43 -19.34 7.33
C LEU A 360 -12.29 -19.08 6.34
N GLN A 361 -12.54 -19.25 5.04
CA GLN A 361 -11.52 -18.96 4.02
C GLN A 361 -11.16 -17.47 3.95
N HIS A 362 -12.13 -16.60 4.18
CA HIS A 362 -11.93 -15.14 4.22
C HIS A 362 -11.05 -14.72 5.39
N ILE A 363 -11.30 -15.23 6.60
CA ILE A 363 -10.51 -14.87 7.79
C ILE A 363 -9.10 -15.46 7.72
N LEU A 364 -8.91 -16.68 7.20
CA LEU A 364 -7.57 -17.26 7.01
C LEU A 364 -6.72 -16.40 6.06
N ARG A 365 -7.31 -15.90 4.96
CA ARG A 365 -6.61 -14.96 4.06
C ARG A 365 -6.29 -13.63 4.76
N ALA A 366 -7.24 -13.09 5.53
CA ALA A 366 -7.01 -11.87 6.30
C ALA A 366 -5.87 -12.05 7.30
N MET A 367 -5.81 -13.18 7.99
CA MET A 367 -4.75 -13.53 8.94
C MET A 367 -3.40 -13.65 8.24
N LEU A 368 -3.32 -14.36 7.11
CA LEU A 368 -2.11 -14.46 6.30
C LEU A 368 -1.59 -13.08 5.87
N GLN A 369 -2.45 -12.23 5.31
CA GLN A 369 -2.06 -10.86 4.93
C GLN A 369 -1.60 -10.05 6.13
N THR A 370 -2.29 -10.17 7.26
CA THR A 370 -1.92 -9.48 8.49
C THR A 370 -0.54 -9.91 8.95
N GLN A 371 -0.21 -11.21 8.91
CA GLN A 371 1.13 -11.68 9.29
C GLN A 371 2.24 -11.12 8.37
N VAL A 372 1.97 -11.02 7.06
CA VAL A 372 2.88 -10.36 6.10
C VAL A 372 3.12 -8.89 6.51
N TRP A 373 2.04 -8.16 6.76
CA TRP A 373 2.08 -6.75 7.19
C TRP A 373 2.73 -6.54 8.57
N MET A 374 2.56 -7.47 9.50
CA MET A 374 3.22 -7.43 10.81
C MET A 374 4.73 -7.73 10.73
N SER A 375 5.21 -8.18 9.58
CA SER A 375 6.61 -8.55 9.33
C SER A 375 7.38 -7.54 8.47
N CYS A 376 6.81 -6.37 8.13
CA CYS A 376 7.48 -5.36 7.29
C CYS A 376 8.88 -4.96 7.79
N HIS A 377 9.11 -4.99 9.11
CA HIS A 377 10.40 -4.68 9.73
C HIS A 377 11.50 -5.73 9.50
N ILE A 378 11.15 -6.90 8.96
CA ILE A 378 12.08 -8.00 8.69
C ILE A 378 12.35 -8.00 7.20
N ALA A 379 13.58 -7.75 6.76
CA ALA A 379 13.92 -7.71 5.34
C ALA A 379 13.66 -9.07 4.64
N LYS A 380 13.92 -10.18 5.34
CA LYS A 380 13.75 -11.53 4.82
C LYS A 380 12.85 -12.36 5.75
N PRO A 381 11.54 -12.08 5.82
CA PRO A 381 10.66 -12.82 6.70
C PRO A 381 10.55 -14.27 6.24
N ALA A 382 10.28 -15.18 7.18
CA ALA A 382 10.00 -16.57 6.84
C ALA A 382 8.77 -16.65 5.91
N ILE A 383 8.82 -17.56 4.94
CA ILE A 383 7.68 -17.78 4.04
C ILE A 383 6.53 -18.35 4.87
N ILE A 384 5.43 -17.60 4.93
CA ILE A 384 4.21 -18.04 5.59
C ILE A 384 3.36 -18.79 4.57
N LEU A 385 3.18 -20.09 4.77
CA LEU A 385 2.30 -20.87 3.91
C LEU A 385 0.85 -20.69 4.36
N PRO A 386 -0.13 -20.60 3.43
CA PRO A 386 -1.54 -20.44 3.79
C PRO A 386 -2.09 -21.52 4.75
N LYS A 387 -1.50 -22.72 4.73
CA LYS A 387 -1.86 -23.84 5.62
C LYS A 387 -1.35 -23.68 7.06
N ASP A 388 -0.38 -22.80 7.27
CA ASP A 388 0.27 -22.57 8.56
C ASP A 388 -0.26 -21.27 9.22
N SER A 389 -1.21 -20.59 8.56
CA SER A 389 -1.87 -19.36 9.03
C SER A 389 -3.26 -19.65 9.60
N GLY A 390 -3.36 -20.09 10.86
CA GLY A 390 -4.66 -20.20 11.55
C GLY A 390 -4.74 -21.30 12.59
#